data_AF-A0A5C7VLJ4-F1
#
_entry.id   AF-A0A5C7VLJ4-F1
#
_cell.length_a   1.000
_cell.length_b   1.000
_cell.length_c   1.000
_cell.angle_alpha   90.00
_cell.angle_beta   90.00
_cell.angle_gamma   90.00
#
_symmetry.space_group_name_H-M   'P 1'
#
loop_
_entity.id
_entity.type
_entity.pdbx_description
1 polymer ?
#
loop_
_entity_poly.entity_id
_entity_poly.type
_entity_poly.pdbx_seq_one_letter_code
_entity_poly.pdbx_strand_id
1 'polypeptide(L)'
;MSDIPCRTAILETTGKILVAAKNGEWDLLISLEKECKHLTDLLKEKKPEPNLSDELLQEKIEIIHQILEDDDQIRVITEPWMIRLQEILCANGYNRNL
;
A
#
# COMPACT_ATOMS: atom_id res chain seq x y z
N MET A 1 -4.71 -23.36 -8.87
CA MET A 1 -4.72 -22.11 -9.67
C MET A 1 -3.96 -21.11 -8.84
N SER A 2 -2.84 -20.59 -9.36
CA SER A 2 -1.88 -19.90 -8.51
C SER A 2 -2.38 -18.56 -7.96
N ASP A 3 -1.89 -18.16 -6.80
CA ASP A 3 -2.15 -16.86 -6.17
C ASP A 3 -1.22 -15.75 -6.69
N ILE A 4 -0.17 -16.13 -7.44
CA ILE A 4 0.82 -15.24 -8.07
C ILE A 4 0.16 -14.10 -8.86
N PRO A 5 -0.82 -14.31 -9.76
CA PRO A 5 -1.43 -13.21 -10.51
C PRO A 5 -2.13 -12.16 -9.63
N CYS A 6 -2.69 -12.60 -8.50
CA CYS A 6 -3.31 -11.67 -7.56
C CYS A 6 -2.26 -10.85 -6.80
N ARG A 7 -1.10 -11.43 -6.50
CA ARG A 7 0.02 -10.69 -5.88
C ARG A 7 0.64 -9.71 -6.85
N THR A 8 0.79 -10.06 -8.12
CA THR A 8 1.25 -9.13 -9.16
C THR A 8 0.31 -7.94 -9.30
N ALA A 9 -1.01 -8.14 -9.23
CA ALA A 9 -1.97 -7.03 -9.24
C ALA A 9 -1.83 -6.10 -8.03
N ILE A 10 -1.54 -6.64 -6.84
CA ILE A 10 -1.25 -5.85 -5.64
C ILE A 10 0.06 -5.06 -5.83
N LEU A 11 1.09 -5.69 -6.39
CA LEU A 11 2.36 -5.03 -6.69
C LEU A 11 2.19 -3.85 -7.66
N GLU A 12 1.46 -4.04 -8.76
CA GLU A 12 1.17 -2.94 -9.70
C GLU A 12 0.38 -1.80 -9.03
N THR A 13 -0.52 -2.13 -8.11
CA THR A 13 -1.33 -1.14 -7.40
C THR A 13 -0.50 -0.37 -6.37
N THR A 14 0.34 -1.05 -5.59
CA THR A 14 1.26 -0.42 -4.62
C THR A 14 2.29 0.47 -5.30
N GLY A 15 2.83 0.08 -6.46
CA GLY A 15 3.65 0.95 -7.28
C GLY A 15 2.94 2.23 -7.74
N LYS A 16 1.64 2.15 -8.10
CA LYS A 16 0.82 3.34 -8.42
C LYS A 16 0.58 4.23 -7.20
N ILE A 17 0.33 3.63 -6.03
CA ILE A 17 0.17 4.37 -4.76
C ILE A 17 1.46 5.15 -4.47
N LEU A 18 2.62 4.51 -4.64
CA LEU A 18 3.92 5.15 -4.43
C LEU A 18 4.13 6.36 -5.35
N VAL A 19 3.78 6.24 -6.64
CA VAL A 19 3.84 7.37 -7.58
C VAL A 19 2.88 8.49 -7.16
N ALA A 20 1.64 8.16 -6.81
CA ALA A 20 0.66 9.14 -6.34
C ALA A 20 1.13 9.87 -5.07
N ALA A 21 1.72 9.14 -4.13
CA ALA A 21 2.31 9.69 -2.90
C ALA A 21 3.46 10.65 -3.20
N LYS A 22 4.38 10.27 -4.10
CA LYS A 22 5.50 11.12 -4.54
C LYS A 22 5.03 12.42 -5.21
N ASN A 23 3.91 12.37 -5.93
CA ASN A 23 3.32 13.52 -6.61
C ASN A 23 2.36 14.34 -5.73
N GLY A 24 2.02 13.87 -4.53
CA GLY A 24 1.03 14.51 -3.64
C GLY A 24 -0.41 14.40 -4.15
N GLU A 25 -0.72 13.41 -4.99
CA GLU A 25 -2.05 13.16 -5.56
C GLU A 25 -2.94 12.40 -4.55
N TRP A 26 -3.33 13.07 -3.48
CA TRP A 26 -3.98 12.44 -2.33
C TRP A 26 -5.31 11.74 -2.64
N ASP A 27 -6.15 12.31 -3.50
CA ASP A 27 -7.41 11.68 -3.90
C ASP A 27 -7.18 10.38 -4.68
N LEU A 28 -6.19 10.38 -5.58
CA LEU A 28 -5.79 9.19 -6.32
C LEU A 28 -5.19 8.14 -5.39
N LEU A 29 -4.33 8.55 -4.45
CA LEU A 29 -3.75 7.70 -3.43
C LEU A 29 -4.84 6.95 -2.64
N ILE A 30 -5.87 7.66 -2.15
CA ILE A 30 -6.98 7.07 -1.40
C ILE A 30 -7.80 6.10 -2.27
N SER A 31 -7.99 6.42 -3.55
CA SER A 31 -8.70 5.52 -4.48
C SER A 31 -7.91 4.22 -4.70
N LEU A 32 -6.60 4.33 -4.91
CA LEU A 32 -5.72 3.18 -5.12
C LEU A 32 -5.55 2.34 -3.84
N GLU A 33 -5.57 2.96 -2.66
CA GLU A 33 -5.56 2.24 -1.38
C GLU A 33 -6.79 1.33 -1.25
N LYS A 34 -7.97 1.83 -1.64
CA LYS A 34 -9.21 1.02 -1.65
C LYS A 34 -9.13 -0.16 -2.62
N GLU A 35 -8.56 0.06 -3.81
CA GLU A 35 -8.31 -1.00 -4.80
C GLU A 35 -7.34 -2.06 -4.22
N CYS A 36 -6.23 -1.62 -3.62
CA CYS A 36 -5.25 -2.50 -3.00
C CYS A 36 -5.85 -3.34 -1.86
N LYS A 37 -6.71 -2.72 -1.04
CA LYS A 37 -7.49 -3.43 0.00
C LYS A 37 -8.39 -4.50 -0.60
N HIS A 38 -9.12 -4.19 -1.68
CA HIS A 38 -9.98 -5.15 -2.35
C HIS A 38 -9.19 -6.34 -2.90
N LEU A 39 -8.06 -6.08 -3.59
CA LEU A 39 -7.18 -7.13 -4.11
C LEU A 39 -6.59 -8.01 -2.99
N THR A 40 -6.25 -7.41 -1.85
CA THR A 40 -5.74 -8.13 -0.68
C THR A 40 -6.81 -9.02 -0.06
N ASP A 41 -8.05 -8.55 0.00
CA ASP A 41 -9.16 -9.35 0.53
C ASP A 41 -9.49 -10.52 -0.42
N LEU A 42 -9.47 -10.31 -1.74
CA LEU A 42 -9.56 -11.39 -2.72
C LEU A 42 -8.41 -12.41 -2.60
N LEU A 43 -7.20 -11.95 -2.31
CA LEU A 43 -6.05 -12.83 -2.08
C LEU A 43 -6.23 -13.70 -0.83
N LYS A 44 -6.82 -13.17 0.25
CA LYS A 44 -7.07 -13.93 1.49
C LYS A 44 -8.10 -15.05 1.29
N GLU A 45 -9.03 -14.89 0.37
CA GLU A 45 -10.03 -15.92 0.03
C GLU A 45 -9.41 -17.10 -0.74
N LYS A 46 -8.20 -16.94 -1.29
CA LYS A 46 -7.51 -18.02 -1.99
C LYS A 46 -6.95 -19.04 -1.01
N LYS A 47 -7.17 -20.32 -1.33
CA LYS A 47 -6.61 -21.43 -0.56
C LYS A 47 -5.08 -21.44 -0.69
N PRO A 48 -4.35 -21.77 0.39
CA PRO A 48 -2.91 -22.01 0.32
C PRO A 48 -2.60 -23.07 -0.72
N GLU A 49 -1.55 -22.85 -1.50
CA GLU A 49 -1.09 -23.81 -2.50
C GLU A 49 -0.08 -24.78 -1.89
N PRO A 50 -0.42 -26.07 -1.78
CA PRO A 50 0.43 -27.03 -1.07
C PRO A 50 1.63 -27.52 -1.88
N ASN A 51 1.71 -27.24 -3.19
CA ASN A 51 2.77 -27.74 -4.08
C ASN A 51 3.14 -26.68 -5.14
N LEU A 52 3.88 -25.66 -4.75
CA LEU A 52 4.56 -24.76 -5.69
C LEU A 52 5.91 -25.37 -6.06
N SER A 53 6.35 -25.21 -7.31
CA SER A 53 7.75 -25.50 -7.65
C SER A 53 8.67 -24.47 -7.01
N ASP A 54 9.96 -24.80 -6.88
CA ASP A 54 10.95 -23.88 -6.28
C ASP A 54 11.01 -22.55 -7.06
N GLU A 55 10.86 -22.57 -8.38
CA GLU A 55 10.83 -21.37 -9.22
C GLU A 55 9.61 -20.48 -8.91
N LEU A 56 8.42 -21.07 -8.77
CA LEU A 56 7.19 -20.33 -8.46
C LEU A 56 7.19 -19.80 -7.03
N LEU A 57 7.83 -20.51 -6.11
CA LEU A 57 8.03 -20.04 -4.73
C LEU A 57 8.95 -18.82 -4.71
N GLN A 58 10.06 -18.87 -5.45
CA GLN A 58 11.01 -17.77 -5.56
C GLN A 58 10.35 -16.52 -6.17
N GLU A 59 9.61 -16.67 -7.28
CA GLU A 59 8.86 -15.58 -7.90
C GLU A 59 7.85 -14.94 -6.92
N LYS A 60 7.13 -15.77 -6.18
CA LYS A 60 6.19 -15.30 -5.17
C LYS A 60 6.87 -14.52 -4.04
N ILE A 61 8.03 -14.97 -3.59
CA ILE A 61 8.83 -14.29 -2.56
C ILE A 61 9.28 -12.93 -3.07
N GLU A 62 9.82 -12.85 -4.29
CA GLU A 62 10.27 -11.60 -4.91
C GLU A 62 9.14 -10.56 -4.99
N ILE A 63 7.95 -10.97 -5.44
CA ILE A 63 6.78 -10.09 -5.50
C ILE A 63 6.40 -9.57 -4.12
N ILE A 64 6.41 -10.42 -3.09
CA ILE A 64 6.08 -10.02 -1.71
C ILE A 64 7.11 -9.01 -1.18
N HIS A 65 8.40 -9.23 -1.44
CA HIS A 65 9.43 -8.28 -1.02
C HIS A 65 9.25 -6.91 -1.68
N GLN A 66 8.94 -6.87 -2.98
CA GLN A 66 8.73 -5.62 -3.68
C GLN A 66 7.50 -4.86 -3.15
N ILE A 67 6.40 -5.56 -2.85
CA ILE A 67 5.22 -4.95 -2.21
C ILE A 67 5.59 -4.31 -0.86
N LEU A 68 6.36 -5.02 -0.03
CA LEU A 68 6.77 -4.51 1.28
C LEU A 68 7.70 -3.30 1.19
N GLU A 69 8.58 -3.27 0.19
CA GLU A 69 9.46 -2.13 -0.06
C GLU A 69 8.69 -0.89 -0.57
N ASP A 70 7.68 -1.10 -1.43
CA ASP A 70 6.79 -0.03 -1.86
C ASP A 70 5.96 0.52 -0.68
N ASP A 71 5.42 -0.36 0.17
CA ASP A 71 4.67 0.02 1.38
C ASP A 71 5.51 0.83 2.36
N ASP A 72 6.78 0.46 2.57
CA ASP A 72 7.69 1.22 3.44
C ASP A 72 7.96 2.62 2.88
N GLN A 73 8.21 2.74 1.57
CA GLN A 73 8.39 4.04 0.92
C GLN A 73 7.12 4.91 0.98
N ILE A 74 5.94 4.32 0.79
CA ILE A 74 4.66 5.03 0.93
C ILE A 74 4.52 5.58 2.35
N ARG A 75 4.83 4.79 3.38
CA ARG A 75 4.79 5.24 4.78
C ARG A 75 5.75 6.40 5.04
N VAL A 76 6.99 6.31 4.55
CA VAL A 76 7.99 7.38 4.68
C VAL A 76 7.49 8.70 4.09
N ILE A 77 6.71 8.67 3.01
CA ILE A 77 6.17 9.88 2.37
C ILE A 77 4.94 10.40 3.12
N THR A 78 4.03 9.51 3.50
CA THR A 78 2.70 9.87 4.01
C THR A 78 2.68 10.18 5.51
N GLU A 79 3.48 9.50 6.33
CA GLU A 79 3.52 9.68 7.79
C GLU A 79 3.95 11.11 8.20
N PRO A 80 5.00 11.73 7.62
CA PRO A 80 5.44 13.07 8.03
C PRO A 80 4.41 14.18 7.72
N TRP A 81 3.72 14.08 6.59
CA TRP A 81 2.64 15.01 6.22
C TRP A 81 1.49 14.94 7.24
N MET A 82 1.14 13.75 7.71
CA MET A 82 0.06 13.57 8.68
C MET A 82 0.40 14.20 10.04
N ILE A 83 1.66 14.08 10.46
CA ILE A 83 2.17 14.74 11.67
C ILE A 83 2.05 16.27 11.52
N ARG A 84 2.52 16.82 10.40
CA ARG A 84 2.41 18.26 10.08
C ARG A 84 0.96 18.75 10.11
N LEU A 85 0.04 17.98 9.51
CA LEU A 85 -1.38 18.33 9.49
C LEU A 85 -1.96 18.36 10.91
N GLN A 86 -1.60 17.38 11.75
CA GLN A 86 -2.03 17.34 13.14
C GLN A 86 -1.51 18.55 13.94
N GLU A 87 -0.25 18.95 13.75
CA GLU A 87 0.32 20.15 14.36
C GLU A 87 -0.46 21.41 13.99
N ILE A 88 -0.78 21.61 12.70
CA ILE A 88 -1.56 22.77 12.22
C ILE A 88 -2.97 22.77 12.81
N LEU A 89 -3.65 21.63 12.82
CA LEU A 89 -5.01 21.52 13.36
C LEU A 89 -5.05 21.78 14.88
N CYS A 90 -4.07 21.29 15.63
CA CYS A 90 -3.93 21.55 17.06
C CYS A 90 -3.58 23.02 17.37
N ALA A 91 -2.67 23.64 16.59
CA ALA A 91 -2.34 25.05 16.73
C ALA A 91 -3.54 25.98 16.47
N ASN A 92 -4.39 25.62 15.51
CA ASN A 92 -5.63 26.36 15.20
C ASN A 92 -6.77 26.10 16.21
N GLY A 93 -6.69 25.04 17.02
CA GLY A 93 -7.58 24.78 18.15
C GLY A 93 -7.31 25.67 19.36
N TYR A 94 -6.06 26.13 19.53
CA TYR A 94 -5.66 26.96 20.67
C TYR A 94 -6.11 28.43 20.55
N ASN A 95 -6.29 28.94 19.32
CA ASN A 95 -6.68 30.33 19.05
C ASN A 95 -8.20 30.61 19.13
N ARG A 96 -9.03 29.61 19.45
CA ARG A 96 -10.50 29.79 19.58
C ARG A 96 -10.98 30.01 21.01
N ASN A 97 -10.08 30.00 22.00
CA ASN A 97 -10.41 30.13 23.43
C ASN A 97 -9.70 31.30 24.12
N LEU A 98 -9.33 32.36 23.38
CA LEU A 98 -8.82 33.62 23.94
C LEU A 98 -9.70 34.78 23.49
#